data_AF-A0A6C0IM36-F1
#
_entry.id   AF-A0A6C0IM36-F1
#
_cell.length_a   1.000
_cell.length_b   1.000
_cell.length_c   1.000
_cell.angle_alpha   90.00
_cell.angle_beta   90.00
_cell.angle_gamma   90.00
#
_symmetry.space_group_name_H-M   'P 1'
#
loop_
_entity.id
_entity.type
_entity.pdbx_description
1 polymer ?
#
loop_
_entity_poly.entity_id
_entity_poly.type
_entity_poly.pdbx_seq_one_letter_code
_entity_poly.pdbx_strand_id
1 'polypeptide(L)'
;MYGVVNGVYFCNNDRVDQLNDRIAVRNIPSQKLQSQFDIRPVSSKYAIMPIFDRRAIPTVPIERMPTYSLATTFNPGNAQAPWSGYATNIDDNSKLRNQFFALQKCDQAYYVPPTTSDMYKVEVTGQPIQQPYPDLFNKQVFLPFNPNMCGGNDKFFDNCIRQQVKNYTQPF
;
A
#
# COMPACT_ATOMS: atom_id res chain seq x y z
N MET A 1 -33.40 -1.04 35.08
CA MET A 1 -32.60 -1.84 34.13
C MET A 1 -31.14 -1.68 34.52
N TYR A 2 -30.58 -2.64 35.25
CA TYR A 2 -29.18 -2.59 35.70
C TYR A 2 -28.27 -3.13 34.59
N GLY A 3 -27.20 -2.40 34.26
CA GLY A 3 -26.21 -2.82 33.24
C GLY A 3 -26.21 -2.02 31.94
N VAL A 4 -27.08 -1.01 31.78
CA VAL A 4 -27.03 -0.11 30.61
C VAL A 4 -26.21 1.12 30.98
N VAL A 5 -25.07 1.30 30.31
CA VAL A 5 -24.21 2.48 30.45
C VAL A 5 -24.97 3.70 29.94
N ASN A 6 -25.08 4.76 30.75
CA ASN A 6 -25.77 5.99 30.38
C ASN A 6 -24.76 6.93 29.69
N GLY A 7 -24.39 6.63 28.45
CA GLY A 7 -23.38 7.38 27.68
C GLY A 7 -23.00 6.70 26.35
N VAL A 8 -22.15 7.36 25.55
CA VAL A 8 -21.62 6.80 24.29
C VAL A 8 -20.23 6.23 24.54
N TYR A 9 -20.05 4.94 24.24
CA TYR A 9 -18.74 4.27 24.30
C TYR A 9 -18.12 4.24 22.91
N PHE A 10 -16.96 4.88 22.75
CA PHE A 10 -16.15 4.76 21.54
C PHE A 10 -15.09 3.68 21.75
N CYS A 11 -15.15 2.63 20.93
CA CYS A 11 -14.18 1.54 20.93
C CYS A 11 -13.43 1.53 19.60
N ASN A 12 -12.17 1.07 19.59
CA ASN A 12 -11.32 0.93 18.41
C ASN A 12 -10.85 2.24 17.73
N ASN A 13 -10.81 3.36 18.45
CA ASN A 13 -10.33 4.63 17.90
C ASN A 13 -8.87 4.51 17.42
N ASP A 14 -7.99 3.87 18.19
CA ASP A 14 -6.58 3.66 17.82
C ASP A 14 -6.42 2.92 16.49
N ARG A 15 -7.32 1.95 16.22
CA ARG A 15 -7.33 1.22 14.94
C ARG A 15 -7.75 2.11 13.79
N VAL A 16 -8.75 2.97 14.02
CA VAL A 16 -9.22 3.93 13.01
C VAL A 16 -8.11 4.93 12.70
N ASP A 17 -7.45 5.46 13.72
CA ASP A 17 -6.34 6.41 13.56
C ASP A 17 -5.15 5.75 12.84
N GLN A 18 -4.75 4.54 13.24
CA GLN A 18 -3.71 3.79 12.53
C GLN A 18 -4.06 3.55 11.05
N LEU A 19 -5.31 3.24 10.74
CA LEU A 19 -5.76 3.05 9.36
C LEU A 19 -5.71 4.36 8.58
N ASN A 20 -6.19 5.45 9.19
CA ASN A 20 -6.16 6.78 8.61
C ASN A 20 -4.73 7.22 8.31
N ASP A 21 -3.81 7.07 9.25
CA ASP A 21 -2.39 7.40 9.08
C ASP A 21 -1.76 6.60 7.95
N ARG A 22 -2.03 5.28 7.90
CA ARG A 22 -1.54 4.43 6.81
C ARG A 22 -2.10 4.86 5.45
N ILE A 23 -3.36 5.27 5.38
CA ILE A 23 -3.98 5.74 4.13
C ILE A 23 -3.37 7.10 3.75
N ALA A 24 -3.17 7.99 4.71
CA ALA A 24 -2.58 9.31 4.48
C ALA A 24 -1.14 9.22 3.95
N VAL A 25 -0.30 8.37 4.57
CA VAL A 25 1.11 8.18 4.15
C VAL A 25 1.21 7.65 2.73
N ARG A 26 0.24 6.84 2.26
CA ARG A 26 0.23 6.35 0.87
C ARG A 26 0.01 7.45 -0.16
N ASN A 27 -0.53 8.60 0.22
CA ASN A 27 -0.75 9.73 -0.69
C ASN A 27 0.45 10.69 -0.74
N ILE A 28 1.51 10.42 0.04
CA ILE A 28 2.69 11.27 0.14
C ILE A 28 3.85 10.57 -0.58
N PRO A 29 4.52 11.24 -1.53
CA PRO A 29 5.74 10.72 -2.12
C PRO A 29 6.80 10.43 -1.06
N SER A 30 7.51 9.31 -1.23
CA SER A 30 8.60 8.91 -0.31
C SER A 30 9.74 9.93 -0.20
N GLN A 31 9.93 10.77 -1.24
CA GLN A 31 10.86 11.90 -1.25
C GLN A 31 10.19 13.10 -1.93
N LYS A 32 10.61 14.31 -1.55
CA LYS A 32 10.16 15.54 -2.22
C LYS A 32 10.55 15.46 -3.71
N LEU A 33 9.60 15.74 -4.58
CA LEU A 33 9.80 15.68 -6.03
C LEU A 33 10.29 17.03 -6.56
N GLN A 34 10.98 17.03 -7.70
CA GLN A 34 11.38 18.25 -8.37
C GLN A 34 10.12 19.04 -8.81
N SER A 35 10.08 20.33 -8.49
CA SER A 35 9.01 21.22 -8.92
C SER A 35 9.10 21.51 -10.42
N GLN A 36 7.99 21.36 -11.14
CA GLN A 36 7.87 21.77 -12.53
C GLN A 36 7.24 23.16 -12.59
N PHE A 37 7.93 24.10 -13.25
CA PHE A 37 7.46 25.47 -13.40
C PHE A 37 7.02 25.71 -14.83
N ASP A 38 5.80 26.20 -14.99
CA ASP A 38 5.35 26.74 -16.25
C ASP A 38 5.89 28.16 -16.43
N ILE A 39 6.34 28.46 -17.65
CA ILE A 39 6.73 29.82 -18.01
C ILE A 39 5.50 30.72 -17.98
N ARG A 40 5.59 31.80 -17.21
CA ARG A 40 4.56 32.85 -17.21
C ARG A 40 4.82 33.83 -18.36
N PRO A 41 3.80 34.17 -19.16
CA PRO A 41 3.94 35.13 -20.23
C PRO A 41 4.24 36.53 -19.67
N VAL A 42 5.05 37.29 -20.39
CA VAL A 42 5.38 38.69 -20.07
C VAL A 42 4.84 39.58 -21.16
N SER A 43 4.35 40.77 -20.79
CA SER A 43 3.78 41.71 -21.76
C SER A 43 4.82 42.19 -22.78
N SER A 44 4.51 41.99 -24.06
CA SER A 44 5.30 42.45 -25.21
C SER A 44 4.83 43.78 -25.80
N LYS A 45 3.76 44.40 -25.25
CA LYS A 45 3.05 45.57 -25.83
C LYS A 45 3.97 46.74 -26.26
N TYR A 46 5.10 46.91 -25.59
CA TYR A 46 6.07 47.98 -25.89
C TYR A 46 7.50 47.46 -26.06
N ALA A 47 7.67 46.18 -26.40
CA ALA A 47 8.97 45.58 -26.62
C ALA A 47 9.23 45.47 -28.13
N ILE A 48 10.18 46.26 -28.64
CA ILE A 48 10.70 46.13 -30.02
C ILE A 48 12.07 45.47 -29.90
N MET A 49 12.23 44.28 -30.50
CA MET A 49 13.48 43.51 -30.50
C MET A 49 14.17 43.45 -29.12
N PRO A 50 13.48 42.95 -28.06
CA PRO A 50 14.06 42.92 -26.73
C PRO A 50 15.31 42.03 -26.69
N ILE A 51 16.45 42.61 -26.34
CA ILE A 51 17.73 41.90 -26.19
C ILE A 51 17.85 41.25 -24.81
N PHE A 52 17.05 41.71 -23.83
CA PHE A 52 17.09 41.26 -22.44
C PHE A 52 15.75 40.64 -22.00
N ASP A 53 15.83 39.64 -21.13
CA ASP A 53 14.66 39.06 -20.49
C ASP A 53 14.02 40.06 -19.51
N ARG A 54 12.73 40.33 -19.69
CA ARG A 54 11.96 41.28 -18.85
C ARG A 54 11.33 40.61 -17.63
N ARG A 55 11.60 39.32 -17.39
CA ARG A 55 11.10 38.60 -16.22
C ARG A 55 11.65 39.20 -14.93
N ALA A 56 10.78 39.27 -13.93
CA ALA A 56 11.21 39.64 -12.59
C ALA A 56 12.18 38.59 -12.04
N ILE A 57 13.23 39.06 -11.37
CA ILE A 57 14.18 38.19 -10.69
C ILE A 57 13.44 37.49 -9.54
N PRO A 58 13.56 36.16 -9.40
CA PRO A 58 12.87 35.43 -8.35
C PRO A 58 13.41 35.81 -6.97
N THR A 59 12.52 36.03 -6.00
CA THR A 59 12.89 36.30 -4.61
C THR A 59 13.41 35.05 -3.90
N VAL A 60 12.95 33.88 -4.30
CA VAL A 60 13.27 32.59 -3.66
C VAL A 60 14.11 31.75 -4.63
N PRO A 61 15.27 31.21 -4.20
CA PRO A 61 16.07 30.33 -5.02
C PRO A 61 15.34 29.00 -5.29
N ILE A 62 15.58 28.43 -6.47
CA ILE A 62 15.00 27.13 -6.84
C ILE A 62 15.73 26.02 -6.08
N GLU A 63 14.97 25.18 -5.39
CA GLU A 63 15.48 23.96 -4.78
C GLU A 63 15.81 22.92 -5.87
N ARG A 64 17.07 22.47 -5.91
CA ARG A 64 17.52 21.45 -6.84
C ARG A 64 17.37 20.07 -6.21
N MET A 65 16.49 19.26 -6.79
CA MET A 65 16.26 17.87 -6.39
C MET A 65 17.06 16.92 -7.30
N PRO A 66 17.44 15.72 -6.83
CA PRO A 66 18.05 14.70 -7.68
C PRO A 66 17.08 14.24 -8.77
N THR A 67 17.64 13.63 -9.83
CA THR A 67 16.84 13.03 -10.90
C THR A 67 15.88 11.99 -10.33
N TYR A 68 14.60 12.13 -10.67
CA TYR A 68 13.57 11.18 -10.28
C TYR A 68 13.87 9.75 -10.79
N SER A 69 13.82 8.77 -9.87
CA SER A 69 13.94 7.34 -10.17
C SER A 69 12.91 6.54 -9.36
N LEU A 70 12.24 5.61 -10.01
CA LEU A 70 11.26 4.70 -9.38
C LEU A 70 11.92 3.72 -8.40
N ALA A 71 13.22 3.45 -8.55
CA ALA A 71 13.96 2.56 -7.65
C ALA A 71 14.17 3.18 -6.26
N THR A 72 14.25 4.52 -6.17
CA THR A 72 14.54 5.23 -4.92
C THR A 72 13.34 6.02 -4.40
N THR A 73 12.46 6.47 -5.29
CA THR A 73 11.33 7.34 -4.95
C THR A 73 10.03 6.76 -5.47
N PHE A 74 9.19 6.30 -4.54
CA PHE A 74 7.78 6.04 -4.80
C PHE A 74 7.01 7.36 -4.90
N ASN A 75 6.24 7.51 -5.99
CA ASN A 75 5.33 8.63 -6.23
C ASN A 75 3.89 8.10 -6.35
N PRO A 76 3.01 8.40 -5.38
CA PRO A 76 1.59 8.02 -5.44
C PRO A 76 0.72 8.96 -6.28
N GLY A 77 1.32 10.00 -6.89
CA GLY A 77 0.63 10.97 -7.72
C GLY A 77 0.04 10.38 -9.01
N ASN A 78 -0.36 11.27 -9.92
CA ASN A 78 -0.92 10.87 -11.20
C ASN A 78 0.12 10.18 -12.11
N ALA A 79 -0.33 9.67 -13.26
CA ALA A 79 0.52 8.96 -14.22
C ALA A 79 1.73 9.76 -14.74
N GLN A 80 1.84 11.05 -14.44
CA GLN A 80 2.92 11.92 -14.87
C GLN A 80 3.89 12.17 -13.70
N ALA A 81 5.01 11.45 -13.74
CA ALA A 81 6.14 11.70 -12.84
C ALA A 81 6.94 12.95 -13.28
N PRO A 82 7.85 13.47 -12.43
CA PRO A 82 8.72 14.60 -12.79
C PRO A 82 9.48 14.35 -14.10
N TRP A 83 9.50 15.36 -14.98
CA TRP A 83 10.13 15.29 -16.31
C TRP A 83 11.57 14.77 -16.28
N SER A 84 12.34 15.11 -15.24
CA SER A 84 13.74 14.71 -15.11
C SER A 84 13.94 13.20 -15.27
N GLY A 85 13.05 12.38 -14.71
CA GLY A 85 13.20 10.92 -14.76
C GLY A 85 12.90 10.36 -16.14
N TYR A 86 12.01 11.00 -16.91
CA TYR A 86 11.81 10.65 -18.32
C TYR A 86 13.01 11.10 -19.16
N ALA A 87 13.46 12.34 -18.97
CA ALA A 87 14.53 12.95 -19.75
C ALA A 87 15.86 12.17 -19.66
N THR A 88 16.16 11.59 -18.51
CA THR A 88 17.38 10.78 -18.33
C THR A 88 17.27 9.38 -18.94
N ASN A 89 16.06 8.86 -19.16
CA ASN A 89 15.82 7.50 -19.63
C ASN A 89 15.15 7.48 -21.01
N ILE A 90 15.40 8.49 -21.85
CA ILE A 90 14.81 8.59 -23.20
C ILE A 90 15.26 7.40 -24.06
N ASP A 91 16.54 7.03 -24.00
CA ASP A 91 17.09 5.94 -24.80
C ASP A 91 16.50 4.59 -24.40
N ASP A 92 16.38 4.33 -23.10
CA ASP A 92 15.71 3.13 -22.59
C ASP A 92 14.24 3.08 -23.01
N ASN A 93 13.51 4.20 -22.89
CA ASN A 93 12.13 4.28 -23.38
C ASN A 93 12.02 4.04 -24.89
N SER A 94 12.98 4.54 -25.65
CA SER A 94 13.04 4.37 -27.11
C SER A 94 13.33 2.92 -27.47
N LYS A 95 14.21 2.25 -26.71
CA LYS A 95 14.50 0.81 -26.82
C LYS A 95 13.28 -0.04 -26.47
N LEU A 96 12.59 0.25 -25.35
CA LEU A 96 11.37 -0.44 -24.95
C LEU A 96 10.24 -0.29 -25.98
N ARG A 97 10.19 0.86 -26.66
CA ARG A 97 9.26 1.12 -27.78
C ARG A 97 9.77 0.65 -29.14
N ASN A 98 10.95 0.03 -29.18
CA ASN A 98 11.64 -0.44 -30.38
C ASN A 98 11.79 0.60 -31.50
N GLN A 99 12.02 1.87 -31.15
CA GLN A 99 12.07 2.98 -32.13
C GLN A 99 13.38 3.04 -32.94
N PHE A 100 14.43 2.34 -32.49
CA PHE A 100 15.72 2.32 -33.19
C PHE A 100 15.72 1.47 -34.46
N PHE A 101 14.76 0.56 -34.61
CA PHE A 101 14.66 -0.33 -35.75
C PHE A 101 13.55 0.13 -36.70
N ALA A 102 13.73 -0.16 -37.99
CA ALA A 102 12.68 0.09 -38.99
C ALA A 102 11.44 -0.77 -38.70
N LEU A 103 10.26 -0.29 -39.13
CA LEU A 103 9.00 -1.03 -39.03
C LEU A 103 9.11 -2.35 -39.81
N GLN A 104 9.10 -3.47 -39.09
CA GLN A 104 9.13 -4.82 -39.65
C GLN A 104 7.92 -5.60 -39.14
N LYS A 105 7.43 -6.57 -39.94
CA LYS A 105 6.32 -7.46 -39.54
C LYS A 105 6.87 -8.82 -39.12
N CYS A 106 7.70 -8.83 -38.08
CA CYS A 106 8.32 -10.03 -37.51
C CYS A 106 8.43 -9.88 -35.98
N ASP A 107 8.78 -10.95 -35.26
CA ASP A 107 8.83 -10.96 -33.80
C ASP A 107 9.86 -9.97 -33.22
N GLN A 108 10.91 -9.64 -34.00
CA GLN A 108 11.93 -8.65 -33.64
C GLN A 108 11.40 -7.21 -33.64
N ALA A 109 10.16 -6.99 -34.11
CA ALA A 109 9.51 -5.68 -34.11
C ALA A 109 9.06 -5.23 -32.71
N TYR A 110 9.08 -6.11 -31.72
CA TYR A 110 8.67 -5.79 -30.35
C TYR A 110 9.81 -6.03 -29.37
N TYR A 111 9.91 -5.16 -28.36
CA TYR A 111 10.81 -5.43 -27.24
C TYR A 111 10.22 -6.54 -26.38
N VAL A 112 10.92 -7.67 -26.30
CA VAL A 112 10.59 -8.79 -25.41
C VAL A 112 11.61 -8.83 -24.28
N PRO A 113 11.19 -8.69 -23.00
CA PRO A 113 12.11 -8.80 -21.87
C PRO A 113 12.76 -10.19 -21.81
N PRO A 114 14.00 -10.30 -21.29
CA PRO A 114 14.63 -11.60 -21.09
C PRO A 114 13.84 -12.42 -20.05
N THR A 115 13.91 -13.75 -20.16
CA THR A 115 13.24 -14.70 -19.24
C THR A 115 13.71 -14.58 -17.79
N THR A 116 14.87 -13.97 -17.56
CA THR A 116 15.42 -13.67 -16.22
C THR A 116 14.89 -12.38 -15.62
N SER A 117 14.09 -11.59 -16.34
CA SER A 117 13.51 -10.35 -15.83
C SER A 117 12.44 -10.61 -14.77
N ASP A 118 12.24 -9.62 -13.90
CA ASP A 118 11.22 -9.64 -12.84
C ASP A 118 9.79 -9.86 -13.36
N MET A 119 9.53 -9.56 -14.64
CA MET A 119 8.23 -9.82 -15.27
C MET A 119 7.92 -11.33 -15.38
N TYR A 120 8.94 -12.16 -15.57
CA TYR A 120 8.81 -13.60 -15.73
C TYR A 120 9.26 -14.39 -14.49
N LYS A 121 10.23 -13.86 -13.73
CA LYS A 121 10.78 -14.51 -12.54
C LYS A 121 10.60 -13.61 -11.31
N VAL A 122 9.57 -13.88 -10.52
CA VAL A 122 9.34 -13.16 -9.26
C VAL A 122 10.14 -13.84 -8.14
N GLU A 123 11.18 -13.18 -7.66
CA GLU A 123 11.91 -13.60 -6.47
C GLU A 123 11.33 -12.89 -5.23
N VAL A 124 10.46 -13.58 -4.48
CA VAL A 124 9.93 -13.07 -3.21
C VAL A 124 10.98 -13.31 -2.13
N THR A 125 11.78 -12.29 -1.85
CA THR A 125 12.74 -12.33 -0.73
C THR A 125 11.98 -12.13 0.59
N GLY A 126 11.96 -13.16 1.43
CA GLY A 126 11.43 -13.05 2.78
C GLY A 126 12.36 -12.20 3.64
N GLN A 127 11.90 -11.02 4.06
CA GLN A 127 12.57 -10.28 5.12
C GLN A 127 12.32 -11.04 6.45
N PRO A 128 13.34 -11.30 7.28
CA PRO A 128 13.14 -11.90 8.60
C PRO A 128 12.54 -10.85 9.55
N ILE A 129 11.24 -10.58 9.40
CA ILE A 129 10.50 -9.70 10.29
C ILE A 129 9.97 -10.56 11.44
N GLN A 130 10.20 -10.12 12.67
CA GLN A 130 9.62 -10.79 13.83
C GLN A 130 8.08 -10.68 13.76
N GLN A 131 7.39 -11.81 13.69
CA GLN A 131 5.93 -11.88 13.68
C GLN A 131 5.39 -11.19 14.95
N PRO A 132 4.62 -10.10 14.84
CA PRO A 132 4.14 -9.36 16.03
C PRO A 132 3.08 -10.14 16.81
N TYR A 133 2.45 -11.13 16.17
CA TYR A 133 1.44 -12.00 16.75
C TYR A 133 2.02 -13.40 16.98
N PRO A 134 2.53 -13.72 18.18
CA PRO A 134 3.21 -15.00 18.45
C PRO A 134 2.31 -16.22 18.19
N ASP A 135 0.99 -16.07 18.30
CA ASP A 135 0.02 -17.15 18.12
C ASP A 135 -0.54 -17.29 16.70
N LEU A 136 -0.18 -16.42 15.75
CA LEU A 136 -0.80 -16.43 14.41
C LEU A 136 -0.64 -17.76 13.68
N PHE A 137 0.49 -18.45 13.91
CA PHE A 137 0.79 -19.74 13.31
C PHE A 137 0.68 -20.91 14.31
N ASN A 138 0.31 -20.64 15.56
CA ASN A 138 0.13 -21.67 16.55
C ASN A 138 -1.25 -22.33 16.32
N LYS A 139 -1.24 -23.61 15.94
CA LYS A 139 -2.47 -24.42 15.96
C LYS A 139 -2.77 -24.82 17.39
N GLN A 140 -3.81 -24.22 17.97
CA GLN A 140 -4.30 -24.62 19.28
C GLN A 140 -4.93 -26.02 19.18
N VAL A 141 -4.35 -26.97 19.89
CA VAL A 141 -4.95 -28.30 20.07
C VAL A 141 -5.81 -28.22 21.32
N PHE A 142 -7.12 -28.21 21.13
CA PHE A 142 -8.05 -28.30 22.24
C PHE A 142 -8.19 -29.75 22.66
N LEU A 143 -8.05 -30.03 23.95
CA LEU A 143 -8.45 -31.32 24.50
C LEU A 143 -9.96 -31.51 24.29
N PRO A 144 -10.45 -32.76 24.14
CA PRO A 144 -11.87 -33.04 24.13
C PRO A 144 -12.52 -32.43 25.38
N PHE A 145 -13.31 -31.38 25.21
CA PHE A 145 -14.00 -30.72 26.32
C PHE A 145 -15.39 -31.31 26.43
N ASN A 146 -15.65 -32.01 27.53
CA ASN A 146 -17.00 -32.43 27.89
C ASN A 146 -17.65 -31.33 28.75
N PRO A 147 -18.63 -30.57 28.25
CA PRO A 147 -19.32 -29.54 29.03
C PRO A 147 -20.15 -30.11 30.19
N ASN A 148 -20.38 -31.43 30.22
CA ASN A 148 -21.13 -32.09 31.28
C ASN A 148 -20.20 -32.61 32.39
N MET A 149 -19.90 -31.76 33.39
CA MET A 149 -19.12 -32.15 34.58
C MET A 149 -19.81 -33.21 35.45
N CYS A 150 -21.12 -33.36 35.33
CA CYS A 150 -21.91 -34.21 36.21
C CYS A 150 -22.01 -35.67 35.74
N GLY A 151 -21.41 -36.02 34.59
CA GLY A 151 -21.20 -37.42 34.18
C GLY A 151 -22.46 -38.21 33.78
N GLY A 152 -23.61 -37.58 33.54
CA GLY A 152 -24.89 -38.30 33.34
C GLY A 152 -25.30 -38.66 31.91
N ASN A 153 -24.47 -38.40 30.89
CA ASN A 153 -24.91 -38.40 29.49
C ASN A 153 -24.09 -39.33 28.58
N ASP A 154 -23.92 -40.59 28.96
CA ASP A 154 -23.19 -41.59 28.16
C ASP A 154 -23.99 -42.13 26.96
N LYS A 155 -25.29 -41.81 26.87
CA LYS A 155 -26.17 -42.30 25.80
C LYS A 155 -26.26 -41.29 24.66
N PHE A 156 -25.99 -41.77 23.44
CA PHE A 156 -26.02 -40.99 22.20
C PHE A 156 -27.43 -40.54 21.78
N PHE A 157 -28.46 -41.32 22.15
CA PHE A 157 -29.88 -40.99 21.93
C PHE A 157 -30.61 -40.82 23.28
N ASP A 158 -31.69 -40.01 23.29
CA ASP A 158 -32.54 -39.69 24.44
C ASP A 158 -31.88 -38.88 25.59
N ASN A 159 -31.01 -37.92 25.26
CA ASN A 159 -30.29 -37.08 26.23
C ASN A 159 -31.08 -35.85 26.75
N CYS A 160 -32.39 -35.97 26.99
CA CYS A 160 -33.20 -34.82 27.40
C CYS A 160 -32.75 -34.26 28.77
N ILE A 161 -32.14 -33.07 28.74
CA ILE A 161 -31.66 -32.29 29.91
C ILE A 161 -32.70 -32.19 31.03
N ARG A 162 -34.00 -32.14 30.71
CA ARG A 162 -35.09 -32.02 31.69
C ARG A 162 -35.26 -33.28 32.57
N GLN A 163 -34.85 -34.46 32.09
CA GLN A 163 -34.88 -35.71 32.88
C GLN A 163 -33.56 -35.94 33.62
N GLN A 164 -32.44 -35.48 33.06
CA GLN A 164 -31.10 -35.66 33.65
C GLN A 164 -30.92 -34.89 34.95
N VAL A 165 -31.45 -33.65 35.03
CA VAL A 165 -31.36 -32.81 36.23
C VAL A 165 -32.05 -33.44 37.46
N LYS A 166 -33.02 -34.34 37.25
CA LYS A 166 -33.72 -35.04 38.35
C LYS A 166 -32.84 -36.08 39.05
N ASN A 167 -31.84 -36.63 38.36
CA ASN A 167 -30.98 -37.68 38.88
C ASN A 167 -29.73 -37.13 39.60
N TYR A 168 -29.48 -35.82 39.51
CA TYR A 168 -28.44 -35.14 40.27
C TYR A 168 -29.01 -34.71 41.63
N THR A 169 -29.07 -35.62 42.59
CA THR A 169 -29.28 -35.25 44.00
C THR A 169 -27.95 -34.76 44.56
N GLN A 170 -27.82 -33.46 44.82
CA GLN A 170 -26.74 -32.98 45.68
C GLN A 170 -27.02 -33.45 47.11
N PRO A 171 -26.07 -34.11 47.81
CA PRO A 171 -26.15 -34.20 49.26
C PRO A 171 -26.01 -32.78 49.83
N PHE A 172 -26.90 -32.42 50.75
CA PHE A 172 -26.79 -31.22 51.58
C PHE A 172 -25.53 -31.25 52.44
#